data_AF-A0A956KSP1-F1
#
_entry.id   AF-A0A956KSP1-F1
#
_cell.length_a   1.000
_cell.length_b   1.000
_cell.length_c   1.000
_cell.angle_alpha   90.00
_cell.angle_beta   90.00
_cell.angle_gamma   90.00
#
_symmetry.space_group_name_H-M   'P 1'
#
loop_
_entity.id
_entity.type
_entity.pdbx_description
1 polymer ?
#
loop_
_entity_poly.entity_id
_entity_poly.type
_entity_poly.pdbx_seq_one_letter_code
_entity_poly.pdbx_strand_id
1 'polypeptide(L)'
;EIIHHFAGGEIEALEPVTIDRGQLERVGDFAYLSPIEELCLEEQLRLHELAPLGRVVVGTRLDPDSAEGRRRIHPQVLRWCSVRIDLPPLRDRSDDMEALVLEVIQRAPTRRPIGGISDDALELLYQCDWPGNVTDLERVLTAALTRASGDVLEVEDLAPELVPSSTGNEEVLPRHLAMPHVERRAIERALRYARGNRRLAARVLDIGKTTLYRKIKDHGLS
;
A
#
# COMPACT_ATOMS: atom_id res chain seq x y z
N GLU A 1 -7.38 -3.99 1.78
CA GLU A 1 -7.76 -5.36 2.18
C GLU A 1 -7.39 -5.48 3.64
N ILE A 2 -8.39 -5.76 4.49
CA ILE A 2 -8.39 -5.62 5.96
C ILE A 2 -7.74 -4.31 6.47
N ILE A 3 -8.56 -3.27 6.64
CA ILE A 3 -8.17 -2.12 7.48
C ILE A 3 -9.02 -2.19 8.73
N HIS A 4 -8.40 -2.56 9.84
CA HIS A 4 -8.96 -2.35 11.16
C HIS A 4 -8.94 -0.85 11.46
N HIS A 5 -10.12 -0.25 11.65
CA HIS A 5 -10.23 0.93 12.50
C HIS A 5 -11.21 0.58 13.62
N PHE A 6 -10.70 0.36 14.83
CA PHE A 6 -11.54 0.32 16.02
C PHE A 6 -10.90 1.14 17.13
N ALA A 7 -11.59 2.21 17.50
CA ALA A 7 -11.25 3.07 18.61
C ALA A 7 -11.56 2.34 19.93
N GLY A 8 -10.51 2.07 20.72
CA GLY A 8 -10.58 1.85 22.17
C GLY A 8 -11.16 0.51 22.65
N GLY A 9 -10.29 -0.49 22.81
CA GLY A 9 -10.53 -1.70 23.59
C GLY A 9 -9.30 -2.63 23.57
N GLU A 10 -8.92 -3.18 24.72
CA GLU A 10 -7.80 -4.14 24.82
C GLU A 10 -8.15 -5.44 24.08
N ILE A 11 -7.23 -5.96 23.25
CA ILE A 11 -7.38 -7.24 22.54
C ILE A 11 -6.45 -8.26 23.20
N GLU A 12 -7.02 -9.34 23.74
CA GLU A 12 -6.27 -10.52 24.18
C GLU A 12 -5.67 -11.27 22.98
N ALA A 13 -4.48 -11.84 23.20
CA ALA A 13 -3.52 -12.28 22.19
C ALA A 13 -4.07 -13.24 21.11
N LEU A 14 -3.50 -13.08 19.90
CA LEU A 14 -3.82 -13.80 18.67
C LEU A 14 -3.25 -15.23 18.68
N GLU A 15 -4.05 -16.24 18.31
CA GLU A 15 -3.59 -17.61 18.04
C GLU A 15 -3.95 -18.04 16.60
N PRO A 16 -2.98 -18.51 15.78
CA PRO A 16 -3.23 -18.93 14.41
C PRO A 16 -3.77 -20.37 14.30
N VAL A 17 -4.72 -20.60 13.38
CA VAL A 17 -5.19 -21.93 12.95
C VAL A 17 -5.04 -22.04 11.44
N THR A 18 -4.37 -23.08 10.95
CA THR A 18 -4.11 -23.25 9.51
C THR A 18 -5.15 -24.15 8.86
N ILE A 19 -5.75 -23.70 7.76
CA ILE A 19 -6.31 -24.56 6.71
C ILE A 19 -5.69 -24.12 5.38
N ASP A 20 -5.20 -25.07 4.59
CA ASP A 20 -4.53 -24.82 3.31
C ASP A 20 -5.55 -24.33 2.26
N ARG A 21 -5.18 -23.26 1.52
CA ARG A 21 -5.95 -22.53 0.47
C ARG A 21 -7.14 -21.66 0.90
N GLY A 22 -6.99 -20.88 1.96
CA GLY A 22 -7.95 -19.85 2.39
C GLY A 22 -7.85 -19.72 3.89
N GLN A 23 -6.87 -18.95 4.35
CA GLN A 23 -6.50 -18.90 5.76
C GLN A 23 -7.70 -18.42 6.59
N LEU A 24 -8.11 -19.25 7.54
CA LEU A 24 -9.16 -18.91 8.50
C LEU A 24 -8.50 -18.33 9.75
N GLU A 25 -8.68 -17.04 9.97
CA GLU A 25 -8.14 -16.37 11.16
C GLU A 25 -9.24 -16.20 12.21
N ARG A 26 -8.91 -16.45 13.48
CA ARG A 26 -9.84 -16.17 14.58
C ARG A 26 -9.53 -14.81 15.18
N VAL A 27 -10.53 -13.93 15.19
CA VAL A 27 -10.45 -12.60 15.81
C VAL A 27 -11.53 -12.53 16.89
N GLY A 28 -11.16 -12.85 18.13
CA GLY A 28 -12.11 -13.02 19.24
C GLY A 28 -13.12 -14.14 18.96
N ASP A 29 -14.40 -13.76 18.88
CA ASP A 29 -15.55 -14.65 18.59
C ASP A 29 -15.87 -14.78 17.09
N PHE A 30 -15.05 -14.17 16.23
CA PHE A 30 -15.23 -14.21 14.79
C PHE A 30 -14.24 -15.15 14.10
N ALA A 31 -14.70 -15.82 13.06
CA ALA A 31 -13.87 -16.56 12.13
C ALA A 31 -13.83 -15.80 10.79
N TYR A 32 -12.63 -15.41 10.34
CA TYR A 32 -12.43 -14.62 9.14
C TYR A 32 -11.88 -15.47 7.99
N LEU A 33 -12.51 -15.41 6.83
CA LEU A 33 -12.07 -16.09 5.61
C LEU A 33 -11.97 -15.08 4.47
N SER A 34 -10.79 -14.94 3.86
CA SER A 34 -10.62 -14.08 2.68
C SER A 34 -9.41 -14.48 1.83
N PRO A 35 -9.49 -14.31 0.50
CA PRO A 35 -10.71 -13.99 -0.26
C PRO A 35 -11.49 -15.27 -0.62
N ILE A 36 -12.81 -15.24 -0.50
CA ILE A 36 -13.65 -16.44 -0.72
C ILE A 36 -13.59 -17.00 -2.13
N GLU A 37 -13.34 -16.14 -3.12
CA GLU A 37 -13.19 -16.54 -4.51
C GLU A 37 -11.92 -17.33 -4.80
N GLU A 38 -11.00 -17.53 -3.86
CA GLU A 38 -9.89 -18.48 -4.04
C GLU A 38 -10.34 -19.93 -3.82
N LEU A 39 -11.44 -20.14 -3.08
CA LEU A 39 -12.06 -21.46 -2.90
C LEU A 39 -12.91 -21.86 -4.11
N CYS A 40 -12.99 -23.16 -4.39
CA CYS A 40 -13.97 -23.64 -5.36
C CYS A 40 -15.39 -23.54 -4.81
N LEU A 41 -16.40 -23.52 -5.69
CA LEU A 41 -17.80 -23.34 -5.29
C LEU A 41 -18.31 -24.41 -4.31
N GLU A 42 -17.79 -25.65 -4.40
CA GLU A 42 -18.12 -26.73 -3.46
C GLU A 42 -17.55 -26.48 -2.06
N GLU A 43 -16.33 -25.95 -1.95
CA GLU A 43 -15.71 -25.58 -0.68
C GLU A 43 -16.41 -24.37 -0.05
N GLN A 44 -16.80 -23.37 -0.87
CA GLN A 44 -17.60 -22.24 -0.40
C GLN A 44 -18.94 -22.69 0.20
N LEU A 45 -19.55 -23.73 -0.35
CA LEU A 45 -20.77 -24.30 0.20
C LEU A 45 -20.55 -25.00 1.54
N ARG A 46 -19.35 -25.51 1.85
CA ARG A 46 -19.06 -26.13 3.15
C ARG A 46 -18.88 -25.10 4.27
N LEU A 47 -18.85 -23.80 3.97
CA LEU A 47 -18.71 -22.76 5.01
C LEU A 47 -19.84 -22.77 6.04
N HIS A 48 -21.04 -23.27 5.72
CA HIS A 48 -22.09 -23.47 6.73
C HIS A 48 -21.70 -24.47 7.83
N GLU A 49 -20.76 -25.39 7.55
CA GLU A 49 -20.22 -26.32 8.54
C GLU A 49 -19.29 -25.62 9.54
N LEU A 50 -18.84 -24.39 9.22
CA LEU A 50 -18.10 -23.51 10.13
C LEU A 50 -19.02 -22.74 11.09
N ALA A 51 -20.35 -22.85 10.96
CA ALA A 51 -21.30 -22.24 11.88
C ALA A 51 -21.08 -22.54 13.39
N PRO A 52 -20.53 -23.69 13.80
CA PRO A 52 -20.17 -23.94 15.21
C PRO A 52 -19.00 -23.07 15.72
N LEU A 53 -18.24 -22.42 14.84
CA LEU A 53 -17.07 -21.60 15.20
C LEU A 53 -17.43 -20.16 15.62
N GLY A 54 -18.72 -19.79 15.61
CA GLY A 54 -19.17 -18.44 15.98
C GLY A 54 -19.61 -17.60 14.76
N ARG A 55 -19.40 -16.28 14.83
CA ARG A 55 -19.80 -15.36 13.74
C ARG A 55 -18.75 -15.39 12.64
N VAL A 56 -19.13 -15.72 11.41
CA VAL A 56 -18.19 -15.80 10.28
C VAL A 56 -18.17 -14.48 9.52
N VAL A 57 -16.97 -13.96 9.26
CA VAL A 57 -16.73 -12.83 8.35
C VAL A 57 -16.07 -13.36 7.09
N VAL A 58 -16.61 -12.98 5.94
CA VAL A 58 -16.11 -13.42 4.64
C VAL A 58 -15.68 -12.20 3.85
N GLY A 59 -14.44 -12.20 3.37
CA GLY A 59 -13.89 -11.18 2.48
C GLY A 59 -13.92 -11.63 1.02
N THR A 60 -14.06 -10.67 0.11
CA THR A 60 -13.93 -10.86 -1.34
C THR A 60 -13.30 -9.63 -1.98
N ARG A 61 -12.52 -9.83 -3.04
CA ARG A 61 -11.96 -8.78 -3.90
C ARG A 61 -12.86 -8.47 -5.09
N LEU A 62 -13.80 -9.36 -5.39
CA LEU A 62 -14.73 -9.21 -6.50
C LEU A 62 -15.99 -8.47 -6.04
N ASP A 63 -16.53 -7.61 -6.90
CA ASP A 63 -17.89 -7.14 -6.71
C ASP A 63 -18.86 -8.34 -6.85
N PRO A 64 -19.62 -8.73 -5.80
CA PRO A 64 -20.55 -9.85 -5.86
C PRO A 64 -21.63 -9.71 -6.93
N ASP A 65 -21.95 -8.47 -7.32
CA ASP A 65 -22.98 -8.17 -8.32
C ASP A 65 -22.45 -8.16 -9.75
N SER A 66 -21.13 -8.17 -9.93
CA SER A 66 -20.47 -8.24 -11.23
C SER A 66 -20.62 -9.60 -11.91
N ALA A 67 -20.38 -9.65 -13.23
CA ALA A 67 -20.43 -10.89 -13.99
C ALA A 67 -19.41 -11.95 -13.50
N GLU A 68 -18.24 -11.49 -13.03
CA GLU A 68 -17.19 -12.35 -12.49
C GLU A 68 -17.52 -12.81 -11.07
N GLY A 69 -17.97 -11.90 -10.20
CA GLY A 69 -18.43 -12.23 -8.86
C GLY A 69 -19.53 -13.29 -8.86
N ARG A 70 -20.55 -13.14 -9.72
CA ARG A 70 -21.63 -14.14 -9.88
C ARG A 70 -21.16 -15.51 -10.37
N ARG A 71 -19.99 -15.59 -11.01
CA ARG A 71 -19.38 -16.86 -11.46
C ARG A 71 -18.48 -17.48 -10.40
N ARG A 72 -17.76 -16.65 -9.65
CA ARG A 72 -16.73 -17.05 -8.69
C ARG A 72 -17.24 -17.20 -7.26
N ILE A 73 -18.33 -16.54 -6.90
CA ILE A 73 -18.93 -16.54 -5.56
C ILE A 73 -20.25 -17.29 -5.61
N HIS A 74 -20.37 -18.34 -4.79
CA HIS A 74 -21.57 -19.14 -4.77
C HIS A 74 -22.76 -18.32 -4.21
N PRO A 75 -23.94 -18.30 -4.87
CA PRO A 75 -25.07 -17.47 -4.44
C PRO A 75 -25.56 -17.75 -3.01
N GLN A 76 -25.37 -18.98 -2.52
CA GLN A 76 -25.74 -19.37 -1.17
C GLN A 76 -24.90 -18.65 -0.09
N VAL A 77 -23.62 -18.34 -0.37
CA VAL A 77 -22.78 -17.56 0.54
C VAL A 77 -23.41 -16.19 0.79
N LEU A 78 -23.79 -15.51 -0.30
CA LEU A 78 -24.43 -14.19 -0.23
C LEU A 78 -25.75 -14.22 0.54
N ARG A 79 -26.47 -15.36 0.53
CA ARG A 79 -27.70 -15.55 1.32
C ARG A 79 -27.44 -15.75 2.82
N TRP A 80 -26.28 -16.29 3.19
CA TRP A 80 -25.89 -16.42 4.60
C TRP A 80 -25.39 -15.11 5.19
N CYS A 81 -24.79 -14.25 4.36
CA CYS A 81 -24.36 -12.91 4.75
C CYS A 81 -25.56 -12.02 5.09
N SER A 82 -25.84 -11.86 6.37
CA SER A 82 -26.89 -10.96 6.87
C SER A 82 -26.49 -9.48 6.84
N VAL A 83 -25.18 -9.21 6.82
CA VAL A 83 -24.60 -7.87 6.75
C VAL A 83 -23.56 -7.84 5.64
N ARG A 84 -23.66 -6.85 4.76
CA ARG A 84 -22.66 -6.53 3.72
C ARG A 84 -21.98 -5.22 4.08
N ILE A 85 -20.66 -5.21 4.04
CA ILE A 85 -19.84 -4.02 4.24
C ILE A 85 -19.02 -3.83 2.97
N ASP A 86 -19.30 -2.79 2.22
CA ASP A 86 -18.50 -2.41 1.07
C ASP A 86 -17.33 -1.54 1.57
N LEU A 87 -16.09 -2.02 1.38
CA LEU A 87 -14.90 -1.29 1.77
C LEU A 87 -14.51 -0.30 0.66
N PRO A 88 -14.49 1.02 0.93
CA PRO A 88 -14.02 1.98 -0.06
C PRO A 88 -12.54 1.74 -0.40
N PRO A 89 -12.13 2.03 -1.64
CA PRO A 89 -10.73 1.97 -2.07
C PRO A 89 -9.86 2.95 -1.27
N LEU A 90 -8.56 2.68 -1.17
CA LEU A 90 -7.64 3.48 -0.35
C LEU A 90 -7.66 4.98 -0.67
N ARG A 91 -7.80 5.33 -1.96
CA ARG A 91 -7.91 6.73 -2.42
C ARG A 91 -9.09 7.51 -1.83
N ASP A 92 -10.16 6.82 -1.42
CA ASP A 92 -11.37 7.43 -0.87
C ASP A 92 -11.31 7.51 0.68
N ARG A 93 -10.23 7.02 1.29
CA ARG A 93 -9.98 6.96 2.74
C ARG A 93 -8.58 7.47 3.09
N SER A 94 -8.22 8.62 2.52
CA SER A 94 -6.90 9.24 2.72
C SER A 94 -6.50 9.35 4.20
N ASP A 95 -7.46 9.58 5.10
CA ASP A 95 -7.19 9.71 6.54
C ASP A 95 -6.55 8.44 7.16
N ASP A 96 -6.70 7.27 6.54
CA ASP A 96 -6.08 6.01 6.97
C ASP A 96 -4.61 5.88 6.51
N MET A 97 -4.18 6.66 5.50
CA MET A 97 -2.90 6.46 4.79
C MET A 97 -1.70 6.51 5.73
N GLU A 98 -1.60 7.56 6.55
CA GLU A 98 -0.45 7.75 7.44
C GLU A 98 -0.36 6.62 8.48
N ALA A 99 -1.48 6.25 9.10
CA ALA A 99 -1.54 5.16 10.06
C ALA A 99 -1.14 3.82 9.43
N LEU A 100 -1.62 3.53 8.22
CA LEU A 100 -1.26 2.32 7.48
C LEU A 100 0.23 2.29 7.12
N VAL A 101 0.79 3.41 6.66
CA VAL A 101 2.22 3.51 6.34
C VAL A 101 3.05 3.22 7.59
N LEU A 102 2.72 3.85 8.72
CA LEU A 102 3.44 3.65 9.98
C LEU A 102 3.36 2.21 10.48
N GLU A 103 2.18 1.58 10.39
CA GLU A 103 1.99 0.17 10.76
C GLU A 103 2.88 -0.75 9.92
N VAL A 104 2.92 -0.54 8.60
CA VAL A 104 3.77 -1.33 7.69
C VAL A 104 5.25 -1.15 8.00
N ILE A 105 5.68 0.08 8.25
CA ILE A 105 7.07 0.39 8.64
C ILE A 105 7.44 -0.33 9.94
N GLN A 106 6.54 -0.34 10.93
CA GLN A 106 6.77 -0.99 12.23
C GLN A 106 6.77 -2.52 12.14
N ARG A 107 5.92 -3.10 11.29
CA ARG A 107 5.81 -4.55 11.09
C ARG A 107 6.94 -5.13 10.25
N ALA A 108 7.57 -4.33 9.40
CA ALA A 108 8.60 -4.80 8.50
C ALA A 108 9.84 -5.29 9.28
N PRO A 109 10.33 -6.53 9.01
CA PRO A 109 11.53 -7.04 9.65
C PRO A 109 12.76 -6.35 9.06
N THR A 110 13.19 -5.24 9.64
CA THR A 110 14.36 -4.49 9.17
C THR A 110 15.56 -4.66 10.11
N ARG A 111 16.78 -4.63 9.53
CA ARG A 111 18.02 -4.62 10.33
C ARG A 111 18.32 -3.25 10.95
N ARG A 112 17.66 -2.21 10.46
CA ARG A 112 17.72 -0.83 10.96
C ARG A 112 16.29 -0.31 11.03
N PRO A 113 15.79 0.05 12.21
CA PRO A 113 14.43 0.55 12.35
C PRO A 113 14.33 1.88 11.60
N ILE A 114 13.40 1.95 10.65
CA ILE A 114 13.03 3.20 10.00
C ILE A 114 11.98 3.83 10.90
N GLY A 115 12.24 5.05 11.35
CA GLY A 115 11.41 5.74 12.35
C GLY A 115 10.21 6.47 11.75
N GLY A 116 10.10 6.53 10.42
CA GLY A 116 8.99 7.18 9.75
C GLY A 116 9.20 7.37 8.25
N ILE A 117 8.33 8.19 7.66
CA ILE A 117 8.31 8.57 6.23
C ILE A 117 8.45 10.09 6.14
N SER A 118 9.07 10.62 5.09
CA SER A 118 9.12 12.06 4.88
C SER A 118 7.79 12.60 4.32
N ASP A 119 7.47 13.85 4.62
CA ASP A 119 6.24 14.51 4.14
C ASP A 119 6.10 14.42 2.61
N ASP A 120 7.20 14.63 1.87
CA ASP A 120 7.23 14.53 0.41
C ASP A 120 6.88 13.11 -0.08
N ALA A 121 7.34 12.09 0.64
CA ALA A 121 7.11 10.69 0.31
C ALA A 121 5.66 10.30 0.62
N LEU A 122 5.11 10.77 1.74
CA LEU A 122 3.72 10.58 2.10
C LEU A 122 2.78 11.29 1.12
N GLU A 123 3.10 12.53 0.71
CA GLU A 123 2.35 13.25 -0.31
C GLU A 123 2.33 12.50 -1.65
N LEU A 124 3.44 11.88 -2.05
CA LEU A 124 3.48 11.04 -3.24
C LEU A 124 2.53 9.84 -3.13
N LEU A 125 2.48 9.17 -1.96
CA LEU A 125 1.55 8.04 -1.73
C LEU A 125 0.08 8.47 -1.80
N TYR A 126 -0.26 9.68 -1.35
CA TYR A 126 -1.61 10.24 -1.47
C TYR A 126 -2.05 10.46 -2.92
N GLN A 127 -1.11 10.70 -3.83
CA GLN A 127 -1.40 10.94 -5.24
C GLN A 127 -1.56 9.64 -6.07
N CYS A 128 -1.37 8.47 -5.44
CA CYS A 128 -1.52 7.18 -6.11
C CYS A 128 -2.96 6.63 -6.00
N ASP A 129 -3.42 5.95 -7.05
CA ASP A 129 -4.80 5.42 -7.17
C ASP A 129 -5.01 4.09 -6.41
N TRP A 130 -3.91 3.38 -6.12
CA TRP A 130 -3.87 2.09 -5.40
C TRP A 130 -4.90 1.07 -5.90
N PRO A 131 -4.76 0.54 -7.14
CA PRO A 131 -5.73 -0.39 -7.72
C PRO A 131 -5.90 -1.68 -6.90
N GLY A 132 -4.80 -2.21 -6.33
CA GLY A 132 -4.79 -3.29 -5.34
C GLY A 132 -4.95 -2.83 -3.90
N ASN A 133 -5.38 -1.59 -3.67
CA ASN A 133 -5.69 -1.02 -2.36
C ASN A 133 -4.48 -1.14 -1.39
N VAL A 134 -4.71 -1.47 -0.12
CA VAL A 134 -3.65 -1.68 0.89
C VAL A 134 -2.60 -2.71 0.44
N THR A 135 -2.96 -3.73 -0.32
CA THR A 135 -2.02 -4.78 -0.74
C THR A 135 -0.92 -4.22 -1.65
N ASP A 136 -1.29 -3.31 -2.56
CA ASP A 136 -0.32 -2.59 -3.38
C ASP A 136 0.53 -1.63 -2.54
N LEU A 137 -0.08 -0.92 -1.59
CA LEU A 137 0.64 -0.02 -0.67
C LEU A 137 1.68 -0.80 0.14
N GLU A 138 1.30 -1.93 0.74
CA GLU A 138 2.21 -2.79 1.49
C GLU A 138 3.34 -3.30 0.62
N ARG A 139 3.05 -3.74 -0.61
CA ARG A 139 4.08 -4.20 -1.55
C ARG A 139 5.10 -3.09 -1.83
N VAL A 140 4.63 -1.89 -2.17
CA VAL A 140 5.48 -0.73 -2.47
C VAL A 140 6.32 -0.35 -1.25
N LEU A 141 5.70 -0.22 -0.08
CA LEU A 141 6.40 0.14 1.15
C LEU A 141 7.42 -0.92 1.56
N THR A 142 7.04 -2.20 1.54
CA THR A 142 7.93 -3.32 1.88
C THR A 142 9.16 -3.31 0.97
N ALA A 143 8.96 -3.14 -0.33
CA ALA A 143 10.06 -3.07 -1.28
C ALA A 143 10.93 -1.82 -1.08
N ALA A 144 10.34 -0.66 -0.77
CA ALA A 144 11.08 0.56 -0.46
C ALA A 144 11.91 0.42 0.83
N LEU A 145 11.37 -0.22 1.87
CA LEU A 145 12.07 -0.50 3.12
C LEU A 145 13.31 -1.39 2.94
N THR A 146 13.35 -2.25 1.92
CA THR A 146 14.56 -3.02 1.61
C THR A 146 15.70 -2.19 1.02
N ARG A 147 15.38 -1.03 0.42
CA ARG A 147 16.34 -0.13 -0.25
C ARG A 147 16.74 1.05 0.61
N ALA A 148 15.83 1.46 1.49
CA ALA A 148 16.04 2.57 2.40
C ALA A 148 17.33 2.39 3.21
N SER A 149 18.15 3.42 3.20
CA SER A 149 19.49 3.41 3.81
C SER A 149 19.62 4.32 5.04
N GLY A 150 18.63 5.17 5.27
CA GLY A 150 18.53 6.08 6.42
C GLY A 150 17.39 5.71 7.38
N ASP A 151 17.14 6.60 8.35
CA ASP A 151 16.14 6.40 9.41
C ASP A 151 14.74 6.88 9.00
N VAL A 152 14.59 7.45 7.81
CA VAL A 152 13.34 7.98 7.26
C VAL A 152 13.19 7.48 5.83
N LEU A 153 12.00 6.99 5.48
CA LEU A 153 11.65 6.58 4.13
C LEU A 153 11.46 7.80 3.23
N GLU A 154 12.21 7.85 2.13
CA GLU A 154 12.22 8.99 1.22
C GLU A 154 11.56 8.66 -0.12
N VAL A 155 11.20 9.70 -0.88
CA VAL A 155 10.61 9.57 -2.23
C VAL A 155 11.45 8.67 -3.14
N GLU A 156 12.77 8.72 -3.02
CA GLU A 156 13.71 7.95 -3.84
C GLU A 156 13.66 6.45 -3.55
N ASP A 157 13.24 6.06 -2.35
CA ASP A 157 13.09 4.66 -1.95
C ASP A 157 11.78 4.08 -2.53
N LEU A 158 10.75 4.93 -2.68
CA LEU A 158 9.44 4.58 -3.24
C LEU A 158 9.38 4.63 -4.77
N ALA A 159 10.09 5.59 -5.37
CA ALA A 159 10.01 5.88 -6.80
C ALA A 159 10.25 4.67 -7.73
N PRO A 160 11.17 3.71 -7.43
CA PRO A 160 11.37 2.54 -8.27
C PRO A 160 10.15 1.62 -8.39
N GLU A 161 9.31 1.57 -7.36
CA GLU A 161 8.10 0.73 -7.31
C GLU A 161 6.88 1.44 -7.88
N LEU A 162 6.86 2.77 -7.74
CA LEU A 162 5.78 3.64 -8.25
C LEU A 162 5.98 4.01 -9.73
N VAL A 163 7.18 3.80 -10.28
CA VAL A 163 7.49 4.06 -11.68
C VAL A 163 7.58 2.73 -12.44
N PRO A 164 6.70 2.47 -13.43
CA PRO A 164 6.80 1.26 -14.21
C PRO A 164 8.13 1.21 -14.96
N SER A 165 8.89 0.14 -14.68
CA SER A 165 9.94 -0.36 -15.53
C SER A 165 9.30 -0.76 -16.86
N SER A 166 9.92 -0.46 -18.00
CA SER A 166 9.36 -0.62 -19.35
C SER A 166 9.11 -2.08 -19.78
N THR A 167 8.96 -3.02 -18.84
CA THR A 167 8.87 -4.46 -19.08
C THR A 167 7.85 -5.09 -18.13
N GLY A 168 6.66 -5.37 -18.65
CA GLY A 168 5.71 -6.32 -18.07
C GLY A 168 4.60 -5.70 -17.21
N ASN A 169 3.37 -6.10 -17.50
CA ASN A 169 2.11 -5.70 -16.86
C ASN A 169 2.17 -5.65 -15.33
N GLU A 170 2.02 -4.45 -14.77
CA GLU A 170 1.24 -4.11 -13.57
C GLU A 170 1.28 -2.57 -13.44
N GLU A 171 0.21 -1.91 -13.88
CA GLU A 171 0.10 -0.43 -13.89
C GLU A 171 -0.13 0.09 -12.47
N VAL A 172 0.92 0.51 -11.76
CA VAL A 172 0.79 1.13 -10.43
C VAL A 172 0.62 2.66 -10.48
N LEU A 173 1.06 3.38 -11.52
CA LEU A 173 0.60 4.73 -11.95
C LEU A 173 1.59 5.34 -12.99
N PRO A 174 1.26 6.48 -13.64
CA PRO A 174 2.11 7.09 -14.67
C PRO A 174 3.25 7.94 -14.10
N ARG A 175 4.44 7.77 -14.69
CA ARG A 175 5.73 8.48 -14.46
C ARG A 175 5.67 9.98 -14.16
N HIS A 176 4.61 10.68 -14.57
CA HIS A 176 4.48 12.14 -14.48
C HIS A 176 4.44 12.72 -13.05
N LEU A 177 3.99 11.97 -12.03
CA LEU A 177 3.86 12.47 -10.66
C LEU A 177 5.16 12.29 -9.83
N ALA A 178 5.88 11.19 -10.03
CA ALA A 178 7.12 10.91 -9.28
C ALA A 178 8.34 11.72 -9.76
N MET A 179 8.44 12.00 -11.07
CA MET A 179 9.61 12.67 -11.65
C MET A 179 9.87 14.09 -11.12
N PRO A 180 8.86 14.96 -10.95
CA PRO A 180 9.07 16.30 -10.40
C PRO A 180 9.61 16.32 -8.96
N HIS A 181 9.15 15.40 -8.10
CA HIS A 181 9.58 15.33 -6.70
C HIS A 181 11.00 14.76 -6.55
N VAL A 182 11.31 13.67 -7.28
CA VAL A 182 12.67 13.09 -7.35
C VAL A 182 13.65 14.15 -7.87
N GLU A 183 13.27 14.87 -8.91
CA GLU A 183 14.10 15.91 -9.50
C GLU A 183 14.33 17.09 -8.55
N ARG A 184 13.27 17.58 -7.89
CA ARG A 184 13.37 18.64 -6.88
C ARG A 184 14.37 18.27 -5.78
N ARG A 185 14.25 17.09 -5.18
CA ARG A 185 15.15 16.67 -4.10
C ARG A 185 16.58 16.43 -4.58
N ALA A 186 16.78 15.88 -5.78
CA ALA A 186 18.10 15.76 -6.36
C ALA A 186 18.77 17.14 -6.50
N ILE A 187 18.01 18.15 -6.94
CA ILE A 187 18.47 19.54 -7.01
C ILE A 187 18.81 20.10 -5.63
N GLU A 188 17.95 19.91 -4.63
CA GLU A 188 18.21 20.36 -3.26
C GLU A 188 19.46 19.71 -2.64
N ARG A 189 19.64 18.39 -2.80
CA ARG A 189 20.81 17.66 -2.30
C ARG A 189 22.09 18.13 -2.98
N ALA A 190 22.06 18.30 -4.31
CA ALA A 190 23.20 18.81 -5.05
C ALA A 190 23.55 20.26 -4.66
N LEU A 191 22.55 21.11 -4.40
CA LEU A 191 22.76 22.47 -3.90
C LEU A 191 23.34 22.48 -2.48
N ARG A 192 22.84 21.62 -1.58
CA ARG A 192 23.38 21.44 -0.23
C ARG A 192 24.83 20.97 -0.26
N TYR A 193 25.11 19.91 -1.02
CA TYR A 193 26.46 19.36 -1.20
C TYR A 193 27.41 20.42 -1.77
N ALA A 194 26.96 21.18 -2.76
CA ALA A 194 27.72 22.26 -3.37
C ALA A 194 27.78 23.53 -2.52
N ARG A 195 27.18 23.56 -1.32
CA ARG A 195 27.06 24.73 -0.42
C ARG A 195 26.56 25.98 -1.16
N GLY A 196 25.53 25.82 -1.98
CA GLY A 196 24.94 26.88 -2.80
C GLY A 196 25.68 27.19 -4.10
N ASN A 197 26.82 26.55 -4.39
CA ASN A 197 27.53 26.73 -5.66
C ASN A 197 26.79 26.04 -6.81
N ARG A 198 25.92 26.80 -7.49
CA ARG A 198 25.07 26.32 -8.59
C ARG A 198 25.86 25.69 -9.76
N ARG A 199 27.11 26.11 -10.02
CA ARG A 199 27.95 25.50 -11.06
C ARG A 199 28.50 24.14 -10.66
N LEU A 200 28.73 23.94 -9.36
CA LEU A 200 29.16 22.66 -8.83
C LEU A 200 27.95 21.71 -8.72
N ALA A 201 26.80 22.19 -8.26
CA ALA A 201 25.55 21.41 -8.23
C ALA A 201 25.14 20.89 -9.62
N ALA A 202 25.23 21.73 -10.65
CA ALA A 202 24.95 21.33 -12.03
C ALA A 202 25.87 20.20 -12.52
N ARG A 203 27.15 20.25 -12.14
CA ARG A 203 28.12 19.19 -12.46
C ARG A 203 27.86 17.90 -11.68
N VAL A 204 27.46 18.00 -10.43
CA VAL A 204 27.11 16.83 -9.59
C VAL A 204 25.88 16.11 -10.15
N LEU A 205 24.94 16.84 -10.72
CA LEU A 205 23.73 16.29 -11.36
C LEU A 205 23.91 15.95 -12.84
N ASP A 206 25.09 16.16 -13.41
CA ASP A 206 25.39 15.99 -14.83
C ASP A 206 24.40 16.71 -15.78
N ILE A 207 24.00 17.93 -15.42
CA ILE A 207 23.12 18.78 -16.25
C ILE A 207 23.73 20.13 -16.57
N GLY A 208 23.30 20.72 -17.69
CA GLY A 208 23.70 22.08 -18.08
C GLY A 208 23.27 23.14 -17.07
N LYS A 209 24.08 24.19 -16.91
CA LYS A 209 23.79 25.31 -15.98
C LYS A 209 22.42 25.95 -16.24
N THR A 210 22.06 26.17 -17.51
CA THR A 210 20.76 26.75 -17.89
C THR A 210 19.60 25.84 -17.51
N THR A 211 19.76 24.53 -17.68
CA THR A 211 18.79 23.51 -17.26
C THR A 211 18.59 23.53 -15.74
N LEU A 212 19.67 23.55 -14.96
CA LEU A 212 19.59 23.63 -13.50
C LEU A 212 18.86 24.91 -13.06
N TYR A 213 19.21 26.07 -13.61
CA TYR A 213 18.56 27.34 -13.23
C TYR A 213 17.07 27.36 -13.55
N ARG A 214 16.66 26.77 -14.69
CA ARG A 214 15.25 26.62 -15.03
C ARG A 214 14.53 25.74 -14.01
N LYS A 215 15.07 24.56 -13.71
CA LYS A 215 14.48 23.61 -12.75
C LYS A 215 14.41 24.15 -11.33
N ILE A 216 15.43 24.89 -10.87
CA ILE A 216 15.42 25.61 -9.59
C ILE A 216 14.22 26.56 -9.50
N LYS A 217 13.94 27.30 -10.59
CA LYS A 217 12.80 28.21 -10.67
C LYS A 217 11.48 27.45 -10.74
N ASP A 218 11.40 26.41 -11.56
CA ASP A 218 10.19 25.59 -11.74
C ASP A 218 9.76 24.90 -10.43
N HIS A 219 10.73 24.54 -9.57
CA HIS A 219 10.49 23.93 -8.26
C HIS A 219 10.47 24.92 -7.09
N GLY A 220 10.59 26.24 -7.32
CA GLY A 220 10.52 27.26 -6.26
C GLY A 220 11.67 27.23 -5.25
N LEU A 221 12.84 26.70 -5.63
CA LEU A 221 14.03 26.62 -4.78
C LEU A 221 14.82 27.96 -4.86
N SER A 222 14.42 28.97 -4.09
CA SER A 222 14.99 30.33 -4.14
C SER A 222 15.84 30.66 -2.93
#